data_AF-A0A4Y2WKA5-F1
#
_entry.id   AF-A0A4Y2WKA5-F1
#
_cell.length_a   1.000
_cell.length_b   1.000
_cell.length_c   1.000
_cell.angle_alpha   90.00
_cell.angle_beta   90.00
_cell.angle_gamma   90.00
#
_symmetry.space_group_name_H-M   'P 1'
#
loop_
_entity.id
_entity.type
_entity.pdbx_description
1 polymer ?
#
loop_
_entity_poly.entity_id
_entity_poly.type
_entity_poly.pdbx_seq_one_letter_code
_entity_poly.pdbx_strand_id
1 'polypeptide(L)'
;MSIFAGARKCYLKILAEELRETVDESHKLKDLTKMILPNKEYDEECAKEWLNTIINERKEREENEQRNEEIQIAERKRQEEIAERRHQEEIEQIKEEYEERKRKEEYEERKRKDEMEFELQKNTPWSRR
;
A
#
# COMPACT_ATOMS: atom_id res chain seq x y z
N MET A 1 16.80 -46.52 -6.05
CA MET A 1 16.77 -45.17 -5.43
C MET A 1 15.42 -44.56 -5.74
N SER A 2 14.76 -43.87 -4.80
CA SER A 2 13.42 -43.30 -5.07
C SER A 2 13.59 -41.84 -5.51
N ILE A 3 13.23 -41.54 -6.76
CA ILE A 3 13.22 -40.20 -7.38
C ILE A 3 12.45 -39.14 -6.58
N PHE A 4 11.52 -39.58 -5.72
CA PHE A 4 10.69 -38.70 -4.89
C PHE A 4 11.22 -38.53 -3.46
N ALA A 5 12.42 -39.01 -3.15
CA ALA A 5 13.03 -38.85 -1.84
C ALA A 5 13.34 -37.36 -1.59
N GLY A 6 12.40 -36.66 -0.95
CA GLY A 6 12.46 -35.22 -0.68
C GLY A 6 11.33 -34.39 -1.30
N ALA A 7 10.50 -34.99 -2.17
CA ALA A 7 9.36 -34.30 -2.75
C ALA A 7 8.25 -34.07 -1.70
N ARG A 8 7.76 -32.83 -1.58
CA ARG A 8 6.61 -32.52 -0.70
C ARG A 8 5.35 -33.20 -1.25
N LYS A 9 4.47 -33.65 -0.34
CA LYS A 9 3.19 -34.31 -0.67
C LYS A 9 2.36 -33.52 -1.69
N CYS A 10 2.40 -32.18 -1.64
CA CYS A 10 1.67 -31.32 -2.58
C CYS A 10 2.16 -31.41 -4.03
N TYR A 11 3.46 -31.63 -4.26
CA TYR A 11 4.00 -31.78 -5.62
C TYR A 11 3.62 -33.14 -6.24
N LEU A 12 3.64 -34.19 -5.41
CA LEU A 12 3.20 -35.53 -5.81
C LEU A 12 1.70 -35.61 -6.08
N LYS A 13 0.89 -34.82 -5.36
CA LYS A 13 -0.56 -34.70 -5.60
C LYS A 13 -0.84 -34.13 -7.00
N ILE A 14 -0.18 -33.03 -7.36
CA ILE A 14 -0.32 -32.40 -8.69
C ILE A 14 0.11 -33.37 -9.80
N LEU A 15 1.22 -34.09 -9.61
CA LEU A 15 1.68 -35.10 -10.57
C LEU A 15 0.69 -36.24 -10.78
N ALA A 16 0.08 -36.74 -9.70
CA ALA A 16 -0.91 -37.82 -9.81
C ALA A 16 -2.26 -37.34 -10.38
N GLU A 17 -2.68 -36.10 -10.13
CA GLU A 17 -3.87 -35.49 -10.76
C GLU A 17 -3.70 -35.33 -12.28
N GLU A 18 -2.52 -34.90 -12.76
CA GLU A 18 -2.21 -34.78 -14.20
C GLU A 18 -2.17 -36.14 -14.92
N LEU A 19 -1.78 -37.19 -14.20
CA LEU A 19 -1.87 -38.58 -14.68
C LEU A 19 -3.32 -39.11 -14.72
N ARG A 20 -4.32 -38.26 -14.44
CA ARG A 20 -5.76 -38.57 -14.36
C ARG A 20 -6.11 -39.63 -13.31
N GLU A 21 -5.26 -39.82 -12.32
CA GLU A 21 -5.55 -40.68 -11.19
C GLU A 21 -6.38 -39.93 -10.15
N THR A 22 -7.30 -40.61 -9.48
CA THR A 22 -8.16 -39.99 -8.46
C THR A 22 -7.36 -39.78 -7.17
N VAL A 23 -6.90 -38.55 -6.93
CA VAL A 23 -6.10 -38.22 -5.74
C VAL A 23 -6.94 -37.58 -4.65
N ASP A 24 -7.29 -38.36 -3.64
CA ASP A 24 -7.89 -37.85 -2.40
C ASP A 24 -6.84 -37.30 -1.42
N GLU A 25 -7.20 -36.29 -0.61
CA GLU A 25 -6.30 -35.65 0.38
C GLU A 25 -5.81 -36.61 1.47
N SER A 26 -6.54 -37.68 1.74
CA SER A 26 -6.17 -38.72 2.71
C SER A 26 -5.02 -39.61 2.25
N HIS A 27 -4.71 -39.64 0.95
CA HIS A 27 -3.64 -40.48 0.41
C HIS A 27 -2.28 -40.12 1.02
N LYS A 28 -1.53 -41.14 1.43
CA LYS A 28 -0.17 -40.93 1.94
C LYS A 28 0.79 -40.76 0.78
N LEU A 29 1.95 -40.16 1.08
CA LEU A 29 3.02 -39.97 0.11
C LEU A 29 3.44 -41.29 -0.57
N LYS A 30 3.41 -42.40 0.18
CA LYS A 30 3.66 -43.75 -0.34
C LYS A 30 2.62 -44.22 -1.35
N ASP A 31 1.36 -43.83 -1.18
CA ASP A 31 0.26 -44.24 -2.05
C ASP A 31 0.32 -43.47 -3.37
N LEU A 32 0.57 -42.15 -3.30
CA LEU A 32 0.84 -41.30 -4.47
C LEU A 32 2.03 -41.80 -5.28
N THR A 33 3.11 -42.17 -4.60
CA THR A 33 4.32 -42.70 -5.25
C THR A 33 4.03 -44.03 -5.97
N LYS A 34 3.22 -44.90 -5.38
CA LYS A 34 2.80 -46.17 -5.99
C LYS A 34 1.84 -45.99 -7.17
N MET A 35 1.08 -44.90 -7.22
CA MET A 35 0.21 -44.56 -8.35
C MET A 35 0.99 -43.97 -9.53
N ILE A 36 2.09 -43.25 -9.26
CA ILE A 36 2.90 -42.60 -10.30
C ILE A 36 3.89 -43.58 -10.97
N LEU A 37 4.55 -44.43 -10.18
CA LEU A 37 5.58 -45.38 -10.65
C LEU A 37 5.16 -46.41 -11.73
N PRO A 38 3.90 -46.87 -11.83
CA PRO A 38 3.47 -47.84 -12.85
C PRO A 38 3.39 -47.27 -14.28
N ASN A 39 3.33 -45.95 -14.45
CA ASN A 39 3.20 -45.33 -15.77
C ASN A 39 4.50 -45.43 -16.54
N LYS A 40 4.56 -46.36 -17.50
CA LYS A 40 5.72 -46.62 -18.38
C LYS A 40 6.15 -45.42 -19.24
N GLU A 41 5.31 -44.39 -19.38
CA GLU A 41 5.59 -43.17 -20.14
C GLU A 41 6.28 -42.08 -19.31
N TYR A 42 6.29 -42.19 -17.97
CA TYR A 42 6.92 -41.20 -17.09
C TYR A 42 8.37 -41.62 -16.82
N ASP A 43 9.31 -41.10 -17.60
CA ASP A 43 10.73 -41.27 -17.32
C ASP A 43 11.19 -40.41 -16.12
N GLU A 44 12.35 -40.73 -15.54
CA GLU A 44 12.89 -40.02 -14.38
C GLU A 44 13.30 -38.56 -14.67
N GLU A 45 13.54 -38.19 -15.94
CA GLU A 45 13.88 -36.83 -16.37
C GLU A 45 12.62 -35.97 -16.55
N CYS A 46 11.56 -36.49 -17.17
CA CYS A 46 10.23 -35.88 -17.26
C CYS A 46 9.69 -35.52 -15.87
N ALA A 47 9.79 -36.43 -14.89
CA ALA A 47 9.36 -36.16 -13.52
C ALA A 47 10.17 -35.02 -12.87
N LYS A 48 11.47 -34.90 -13.17
CA LYS A 48 12.34 -33.85 -12.63
C LYS A 48 12.07 -32.50 -13.28
N GLU A 49 11.93 -32.46 -14.61
CA GLU A 49 11.60 -31.23 -15.33
C GLU A 49 10.25 -30.69 -14.87
N TRP A 50 9.25 -31.57 -14.71
CA TRP A 50 7.93 -31.16 -14.24
C TRP A 50 7.95 -30.65 -12.80
N LEU A 51 8.68 -31.32 -11.91
CA LEU A 51 8.89 -30.84 -10.54
C LEU A 51 9.57 -29.46 -10.52
N ASN A 52 10.55 -29.24 -11.39
CA ASN A 52 11.22 -27.95 -11.51
C ASN A 52 10.27 -26.85 -12.01
N THR A 53 9.42 -27.15 -12.99
CA THR A 53 8.38 -26.21 -13.46
C THR A 53 7.43 -25.83 -12.34
N ILE A 54 6.90 -26.81 -11.59
CA ILE A 54 5.98 -26.53 -10.47
C ILE A 54 6.67 -25.75 -9.33
N ILE A 55 7.95 -26.04 -9.06
CA ILE A 55 8.74 -25.28 -8.08
C ILE A 55 8.95 -23.83 -8.55
N ASN A 56 9.27 -23.62 -9.82
CA ASN A 56 9.48 -22.29 -10.40
C ASN A 56 8.18 -21.49 -10.43
N GLU A 57 7.06 -22.06 -10.87
CA GLU A 57 5.76 -21.39 -10.87
C GLU A 57 5.31 -20.95 -9.47
N ARG A 58 5.59 -21.76 -8.45
CA ARG A 58 5.32 -21.37 -7.06
C ARG A 58 6.22 -20.23 -6.61
N LYS A 59 7.50 -20.28 -6.97
CA LYS A 59 8.46 -19.24 -6.64
C LYS A 59 8.09 -17.91 -7.30
N GLU A 60 7.70 -17.94 -8.57
CA GLU A 60 7.21 -16.76 -9.30
C GLU A 60 5.93 -16.20 -8.70
N ARG A 61 5.01 -17.07 -8.22
CA ARG A 61 3.81 -16.62 -7.52
C ARG A 61 4.14 -15.91 -6.21
N GLU A 62 5.02 -16.49 -5.38
CA GLU A 62 5.47 -15.88 -4.13
C GLU A 62 6.19 -14.54 -4.39
N GLU A 63 7.06 -14.48 -5.41
CA GLU A 63 7.75 -13.23 -5.79
C GLU A 63 6.76 -12.16 -6.30
N ASN A 64 5.74 -12.55 -7.06
CA ASN A 64 4.69 -11.63 -7.50
C ASN A 64 3.81 -11.14 -6.35
N GLU A 65 3.49 -12.00 -5.38
CA GLU A 65 2.78 -11.60 -4.15
C GLU A 65 3.60 -10.57 -3.35
N GLN A 66 4.89 -10.84 -3.14
CA GLN A 66 5.79 -9.90 -2.47
C GLN A 66 5.89 -8.56 -3.19
N ARG A 67 6.07 -8.56 -4.52
CA ARG A 67 6.08 -7.32 -5.31
C ARG A 67 4.77 -6.56 -5.21
N ASN A 68 3.63 -7.26 -5.19
CA ASN A 68 2.33 -6.61 -5.04
C ASN A 68 2.15 -5.98 -3.65
N GLU A 69 2.63 -6.65 -2.61
CA GLU A 69 2.66 -6.09 -1.25
C GLU A 69 3.54 -4.85 -1.16
N GLU A 70 4.74 -4.87 -1.76
CA GLU A 70 5.62 -3.71 -1.83
C GLU A 70 4.97 -2.52 -2.54
N ILE A 71 4.28 -2.78 -3.66
CA ILE A 71 3.53 -1.74 -4.39
C ILE A 71 2.42 -1.15 -3.52
N GLN A 72 1.64 -1.99 -2.82
CA GLN A 72 0.58 -1.51 -1.93
C GLN A 72 1.12 -0.68 -0.76
N ILE A 73 2.25 -1.09 -0.17
CA ILE A 73 2.90 -0.33 0.90
C ILE A 73 3.40 1.02 0.38
N ALA A 74 4.02 1.03 -0.80
CA ALA A 74 4.50 2.25 -1.43
C ALA A 74 3.35 3.21 -1.79
N GLU A 75 2.23 2.69 -2.29
CA GLU A 75 1.04 3.47 -2.59
C GLU A 75 0.41 4.07 -1.33
N ARG A 76 0.28 3.28 -0.26
CA ARG A 76 -0.22 3.79 1.03
C ARG A 76 0.65 4.92 1.57
N LYS A 77 1.98 4.77 1.53
CA LYS A 77 2.91 5.82 1.96
C LYS A 77 2.77 7.10 1.14
N ARG A 78 2.59 7.00 -0.18
CA ARG A 78 2.35 8.17 -1.04
C ARG A 78 1.04 8.86 -0.69
N GLN A 79 -0.02 8.11 -0.39
CA GLN A 79 -1.29 8.70 0.03
C GLN A 79 -1.17 9.43 1.38
N GLU A 80 -0.45 8.84 2.34
CA GLU A 80 -0.17 9.47 3.63
C GLU A 80 0.63 10.77 3.46
N GLU A 81 1.67 10.78 2.63
CA GLU A 81 2.48 11.98 2.35
C GLU A 81 1.64 13.10 1.72
N ILE A 82 0.74 12.77 0.78
CA ILE A 82 -0.18 13.74 0.18
C ILE A 82 -1.16 14.29 1.23
N ALA A 83 -1.68 13.44 2.10
CA ALA A 83 -2.60 13.85 3.16
C ALA A 83 -1.91 14.78 4.17
N GLU A 84 -0.69 14.46 4.57
CA GLU A 84 0.11 15.29 5.47
C GLU A 84 0.42 16.65 4.85
N ARG A 85 0.82 16.67 3.58
CA ARG A 85 1.07 17.92 2.86
C ARG A 85 -0.18 18.80 2.78
N ARG A 86 -1.34 18.21 2.46
CA ARG A 86 -2.62 18.95 2.45
C ARG A 86 -2.96 19.53 3.82
N HIS A 87 -2.70 18.77 4.89
CA HIS A 87 -2.95 19.26 6.24
C HIS A 87 -2.03 20.43 6.60
N GLN A 88 -0.76 20.38 6.20
CA GLN A 88 0.16 21.50 6.38
C GLN A 88 -0.29 22.74 5.60
N GLU A 89 -0.68 22.57 4.33
CA GLU A 89 -1.20 23.66 3.49
C GLU A 89 -2.48 24.29 4.09
N GLU A 90 -3.37 23.48 4.68
CA GLU A 90 -4.57 23.98 5.35
C GLU A 90 -4.25 24.80 6.61
N ILE A 91 -3.29 24.34 7.43
CA ILE A 91 -2.83 25.09 8.61
C ILE A 91 -2.21 26.43 8.20
N GLU A 92 -1.41 26.43 7.13
CA GLU A 92 -0.77 27.65 6.62
C GLU A 92 -1.83 28.65 6.12
N GLN A 93 -2.84 28.20 5.37
CA GLN A 93 -3.95 29.04 4.94
C GLN A 93 -4.74 29.64 6.11
N ILE A 94 -5.04 28.84 7.14
CA ILE A 94 -5.75 29.32 8.34
C ILE A 94 -4.92 30.41 9.03
N LYS A 95 -3.60 30.23 9.10
CA LYS A 95 -2.70 31.20 9.72
C LYS A 95 -2.67 32.52 8.94
N GLU A 96 -2.57 32.44 7.61
CA GLU A 96 -2.62 33.61 6.74
C GLU A 96 -3.95 34.37 6.88
N GLU A 97 -5.08 33.65 6.88
CA GLU A 97 -6.40 34.26 7.05
C GLU A 97 -6.52 34.98 8.40
N TYR A 98 -6.00 34.36 9.48
CA TYR A 98 -5.98 34.95 10.80
C TYR A 98 -5.12 36.23 10.85
N GLU A 99 -3.94 36.23 10.23
CA GLU A 99 -3.08 37.41 10.15
C GLU A 99 -3.69 38.53 9.31
N GLU A 100 -4.37 38.20 8.21
CA GLU A 100 -5.08 39.19 7.39
C GLU A 100 -6.24 39.83 8.17
N ARG A 101 -7.02 39.00 8.88
CA ARG A 101 -8.11 39.47 9.74
C ARG A 101 -7.60 40.41 10.82
N LYS A 102 -6.52 40.02 11.49
CA LYS A 102 -5.86 40.86 12.51
C LYS A 102 -5.37 42.19 11.93
N ARG A 103 -4.76 42.18 10.73
CA ARG A 103 -4.35 43.41 10.03
C ARG A 103 -5.52 44.34 9.71
N LYS A 104 -6.66 43.78 9.27
CA LYS A 104 -7.89 44.56 9.01
C LYS A 104 -8.43 45.19 10.30
N GLU A 105 -8.49 44.42 11.38
CA GLU A 105 -8.93 44.92 12.70
C GLU A 105 -8.04 46.07 13.20
N GLU A 106 -6.71 45.93 13.10
CA GLU A 106 -5.76 47.00 13.47
C GLU A 106 -5.94 48.26 12.61
N TYR A 107 -6.23 48.12 11.32
CA TYR A 107 -6.49 49.24 10.42
C TYR A 107 -7.77 49.98 10.80
N GLU A 108 -8.86 49.25 11.04
CA GLU A 108 -10.14 49.82 11.50
C GLU A 108 -10.01 50.52 12.86
N GLU A 109 -9.23 49.97 13.79
CA GLU A 109 -8.99 50.60 15.09
C GLU A 109 -8.21 51.91 14.95
N ARG A 110 -7.18 51.96 14.09
CA ARG A 110 -6.44 53.20 13.80
C ARG A 110 -7.37 54.24 13.18
N LYS A 111 -8.15 53.85 12.17
CA LYS A 111 -9.12 54.76 11.52
C LYS A 111 -10.11 55.36 12.52
N ARG A 112 -10.66 54.55 13.43
CA ARG A 112 -11.54 55.04 14.50
C ARG A 112 -10.83 56.01 15.45
N LYS A 113 -9.56 55.75 15.79
CA LYS A 113 -8.76 56.69 16.61
C LYS A 113 -8.53 58.01 15.90
N ASP A 114 -8.13 57.98 14.63
CA ASP A 114 -7.89 59.17 13.81
C ASP A 114 -9.18 60.00 13.65
N GLU A 115 -10.34 59.35 13.45
CA GLU A 115 -11.65 60.01 13.41
C GLU A 115 -11.99 60.70 14.73
N MET A 116 -11.80 60.02 15.87
CA MET A 116 -12.02 60.64 17.18
C MET A 116 -11.04 61.79 17.46
N GLU A 117 -9.77 61.66 17.07
CA GLU A 117 -8.77 62.73 17.21
C GLU A 117 -9.16 63.97 16.39
N PHE A 118 -9.63 63.76 15.16
CA PHE A 118 -10.11 64.84 14.30
C PHE A 118 -11.33 65.56 14.90
N GLU A 119 -12.29 64.83 15.45
CA GLU A 119 -13.46 65.42 16.14
C GLU A 119 -13.05 66.23 17.38
N LEU A 120 -12.13 65.71 18.18
CA LEU A 120 -11.60 66.43 19.35
C LEU A 120 -10.90 67.73 18.93
N GLN A 121 -10.09 67.71 17.87
CA GLN A 121 -9.39 68.89 17.36
C GLN A 121 -10.36 69.99 16.90
N LYS A 122 -11.48 69.63 16.26
CA LYS A 122 -12.53 70.58 15.86
C LYS A 122 -13.22 71.27 17.02
N ASN A 123 -13.33 70.59 18.16
CA ASN A 123 -13.95 71.14 19.37
C ASN A 123 -12.97 71.88 20.29
N THR A 124 -11.69 71.98 19.94
CA THR A 124 -10.74 72.78 20.72
C THR A 124 -11.01 74.29 20.58
N PRO A 125 -10.83 75.09 21.66
CA PRO A 125 -11.17 76.52 21.67
C PRO A 125 -10.40 77.39 20.66
N TRP A 126 -9.25 76.92 20.18
CA TRP A 126 -8.41 77.63 19.20
C TRP A 126 -8.95 77.52 17.76
N SER A 127 -9.83 76.55 17.48
CA SER A 127 -10.40 76.28 16.14
C SER A 127 -11.73 76.99 15.87
N ARG A 128 -12.32 77.69 16.86
CA ARG A 128 -13.65 78.33 16.81
C ARG A 128 -13.61 79.88 16.77
N ARG A 129 -12.45 80.48 16.48
CA ARG A 129 -12.26 81.94 16.41
C ARG A 129 -12.19 82.43 14.97
#